data_AF-A0AA38VCG4-F1
#
_entry.id   AF-A0AA38VCG4-F1
#
_cell.length_a   1.000
_cell.length_b   1.000
_cell.length_c   1.000
_cell.angle_alpha   90.00
_cell.angle_beta   90.00
_cell.angle_gamma   90.00
#
_symmetry.space_group_name_H-M   'P 1'
#
loop_
_entity.id
_entity.type
_entity.pdbx_description
1 polymer ?
#
loop_
_entity_poly.entity_id
_entity_poly.type
_entity_poly.pdbx_seq_one_letter_code
_entity_poly.pdbx_strand_id
1 'polypeptide(L)'
;MASVSLEDARRAILEDGFFVVTDPVVGERVREMESLKLPYTSEYGLDFCKTNVLDDTRIRGILESFFEWSGLVYSREDTESVEDPVVEHGLVEPAEDHGPGEGEADAEPDGGAVFPGNAF
;
A
#
# COMPACT_ATOMS: atom_id res chain seq x y z
N MET A 1 13.50 -16.36 22.78
CA MET A 1 13.87 -14.96 22.49
C MET A 1 15.38 -14.89 22.37
N ALA A 2 15.90 -14.32 21.27
CA ALA A 2 17.34 -14.14 21.08
C ALA A 2 17.84 -12.98 21.94
N SER A 3 18.86 -13.23 22.75
CA SER A 3 19.55 -12.20 23.54
C SER A 3 20.56 -11.47 22.66
N VAL A 4 20.46 -10.14 22.61
CA VAL A 4 21.40 -9.27 21.89
C VAL A 4 22.36 -8.65 22.89
N SER A 5 23.66 -8.76 22.62
CA SER A 5 24.70 -8.05 23.36
C SER A 5 24.83 -6.64 22.80
N LEU A 6 24.65 -5.63 23.66
CA LEU A 6 24.73 -4.22 23.27
C LEU A 6 26.13 -3.85 22.74
N GLU A 7 27.18 -4.36 23.39
CA GLU A 7 28.56 -4.09 23.00
C GLU A 7 28.89 -4.69 21.63
N ASP A 8 28.43 -5.92 21.37
CA ASP A 8 28.66 -6.57 20.09
C ASP A 8 27.89 -5.87 18.96
N ALA A 9 26.64 -5.48 19.22
CA ALA A 9 25.84 -4.71 18.27
C ALA A 9 26.49 -3.35 17.97
N ARG A 10 26.97 -2.66 19.01
CA ARG A 10 27.63 -1.36 18.86
C ARG A 10 28.93 -1.47 18.07
N ARG A 11 29.73 -2.50 18.34
CA ARG A 11 30.97 -2.77 17.59
C ARG A 11 30.68 -3.06 16.12
N ALA A 12 29.75 -3.98 15.83
CA ALA A 12 29.37 -4.32 14.45
C ALA A 12 28.85 -3.11 13.67
N ILE A 13 28.02 -2.26 14.29
CA ILE A 13 27.53 -1.04 13.62
C ILE A 13 28.68 -0.06 13.32
N LEU A 14 29.66 0.07 14.21
CA LEU A 14 30.81 0.96 13.98
C LEU A 14 31.81 0.43 12.95
N GLU A 15 31.99 -0.89 12.89
CA GLU A 15 32.99 -1.54 12.02
C GLU A 15 32.41 -1.89 10.65
N ASP A 16 31.22 -2.51 10.62
CA ASP A 16 30.59 -3.05 9.42
C ASP A 16 29.47 -2.14 8.88
N GLY A 17 29.02 -1.16 9.67
CA GLY A 17 27.93 -0.26 9.32
C GLY A 17 26.53 -0.83 9.55
N PHE A 18 26.40 -2.09 9.98
CA PHE A 18 25.12 -2.74 10.26
C PHE A 18 25.26 -3.84 11.31
N PHE A 19 24.13 -4.26 11.88
CA PHE A 19 24.04 -5.41 12.79
C PHE A 19 22.76 -6.20 12.51
N VAL A 20 22.87 -7.53 12.50
CA VAL A 20 21.75 -8.43 12.15
C VAL A 20 21.34 -9.25 13.36
N VAL A 21 20.04 -9.28 13.62
CA VAL A 21 19.42 -10.13 14.65
C VAL A 21 18.42 -11.05 13.98
N THR A 22 18.59 -12.35 14.18
CA THR A 22 17.58 -13.33 13.76
C THR A 22 16.52 -13.46 14.84
N ASP A 23 15.32 -12.98 14.55
CA ASP A 23 14.16 -13.12 15.43
C ASP A 23 13.03 -13.91 14.75
N PRO A 24 12.80 -15.17 15.13
CA PRO A 24 11.78 -15.99 14.50
C PRO A 24 10.36 -15.48 14.78
N VAL A 25 10.13 -14.80 15.91
CA VAL A 25 8.80 -14.27 16.28
C VAL A 25 8.45 -13.08 15.39
N VAL A 26 9.40 -12.17 15.17
CA VAL A 26 9.21 -11.06 14.23
C VAL A 26 9.03 -11.60 12.81
N GLY A 27 9.83 -12.61 12.43
CA GLY A 27 9.71 -13.25 11.11
C GLY A 27 8.35 -13.90 10.85
N GLU A 28 7.73 -14.51 11.87
CA GLU A 28 6.38 -15.07 11.75
C GLU A 28 5.32 -13.98 11.53
N ARG A 29 5.40 -12.88 12.27
CA ARG A 29 4.50 -11.72 12.11
C ARG A 29 4.64 -11.05 10.74
N VAL A 30 5.86 -10.93 10.23
CA VAL A 30 6.09 -10.43 8.86
C VAL A 30 5.41 -11.35 7.84
N ARG A 31 5.56 -12.67 8.00
CA ARG A 31 4.91 -13.64 7.11
C ARG A 31 3.38 -13.57 7.18
N GLU A 32 2.82 -13.34 8.38
CA GLU A 32 1.39 -13.10 8.55
C GLU A 32 0.93 -11.87 7.76
N MET A 33 1.63 -10.73 7.91
CA MET A 33 1.34 -9.51 7.13
C MET A 33 1.42 -9.72 5.63
N GLU A 34 2.46 -10.42 5.16
CA GLU A 34 2.63 -10.76 3.74
C GLU A 34 1.48 -11.63 3.23
N SER A 35 1.05 -12.61 4.03
CA SER A 35 -0.08 -13.49 3.67
C SER A 35 -1.40 -12.73 3.55
N LEU A 36 -1.59 -11.70 4.38
CA LEU A 36 -2.75 -10.81 4.37
C LEU A 36 -2.63 -9.67 3.34
N LYS A 37 -1.49 -9.55 2.64
CA LYS A 37 -1.15 -8.45 1.73
C LYS A 37 -1.33 -7.07 2.35
N LEU A 38 -1.08 -6.94 3.65
CA LEU A 38 -1.20 -5.68 4.37
C LEU A 38 0.06 -4.84 4.17
N PRO A 39 -0.05 -3.60 3.67
CA PRO A 39 1.11 -2.72 3.56
C PRO A 39 1.57 -2.28 4.96
N TYR A 40 2.86 -2.03 5.12
CA TYR A 40 3.42 -1.50 6.38
C TYR A 40 2.87 -0.13 6.78
N THR A 41 2.31 0.62 5.81
CA THR A 41 1.64 1.91 6.01
C THR A 41 0.19 1.78 6.48
N SER A 42 -0.39 0.57 6.48
CA SER A 42 -1.71 0.33 7.06
C SER A 42 -1.68 0.47 8.59
N GLU A 43 -2.84 0.65 9.21
CA GLU A 43 -2.98 0.68 10.68
C GLU A 43 -2.32 -0.55 11.34
N TYR A 44 -2.58 -1.74 10.80
CA TYR A 44 -1.96 -2.98 11.28
C TYR A 44 -0.43 -2.96 11.10
N GLY A 45 0.06 -2.50 9.94
CA GLY A 45 1.49 -2.40 9.67
C GLY A 45 2.20 -1.39 10.56
N LEU A 46 1.52 -0.31 10.94
CA LEU A 46 2.03 0.68 11.89
C LEU A 46 2.09 0.12 13.30
N ASP A 47 1.06 -0.60 13.75
CA ASP A 47 1.07 -1.29 15.05
C ASP A 47 2.17 -2.36 15.11
N PHE A 48 2.40 -3.06 14.00
CA PHE A 48 3.53 -3.97 13.87
C PHE A 48 4.86 -3.22 14.03
N CYS A 49 5.08 -2.13 13.29
CA CYS A 49 6.33 -1.36 13.37
C CYS A 49 6.54 -0.78 14.78
N LYS A 50 5.48 -0.26 15.40
CA LYS A 50 5.53 0.26 16.77
C LYS A 50 6.00 -0.81 17.74
N THR A 51 5.33 -1.97 17.74
CA THR A 51 5.58 -3.03 18.72
C THR A 51 6.92 -3.75 18.52
N ASN A 52 7.32 -3.99 17.27
CA ASN A 52 8.47 -4.84 16.94
C ASN A 52 9.74 -4.06 16.59
N VAL A 53 9.65 -2.73 16.38
CA VAL A 53 10.79 -1.89 16.02
C VAL A 53 10.98 -0.76 17.05
N LEU A 54 9.96 0.09 17.27
CA LEU A 54 10.10 1.22 18.20
C LEU A 54 10.19 0.76 19.66
N ASP A 55 9.25 -0.08 20.08
CA ASP A 55 9.10 -0.48 21.49
C ASP A 55 10.00 -1.68 21.85
N ASP A 56 10.72 -2.25 20.87
CA ASP A 56 11.68 -3.32 21.11
C ASP A 56 12.88 -2.79 21.91
N THR A 57 13.01 -3.27 23.15
CA THR A 57 14.04 -2.81 24.09
C THR A 57 15.45 -3.08 23.60
N ARG A 58 15.66 -4.07 22.72
CA ARG A 58 16.97 -4.38 22.14
C ARG A 58 17.35 -3.32 21.11
N ILE A 59 16.42 -2.99 20.21
CA ILE A 59 16.62 -1.96 19.19
C ILE A 59 16.79 -0.60 19.86
N ARG A 60 15.89 -0.26 20.78
CA ARG A 60 15.95 1.00 21.53
C ARG A 60 17.25 1.13 22.33
N GLY A 61 17.69 0.07 23.02
CA GLY A 61 18.96 0.08 23.76
C GLY A 61 20.17 0.32 22.85
N ILE A 62 20.16 -0.23 21.63
CA ILE A 62 21.20 0.05 20.64
C ILE A 62 21.15 1.52 20.22
N LEU A 63 19.99 2.04 19.83
CA LEU A 63 19.83 3.43 19.41
C LEU A 63 20.26 4.43 20.49
N GLU A 64 19.84 4.20 21.74
CA GLU A 64 20.20 5.01 22.91
C GLU A 64 21.71 4.97 23.23
N SER A 65 22.43 3.94 22.77
CA SER A 65 23.90 3.86 22.93
C SER A 65 24.69 4.73 21.93
N PHE A 66 24.02 5.17 20.85
CA PHE A 66 24.59 6.04 19.81
C PHE A 66 24.08 7.47 19.91
N PHE A 67 22.81 7.64 20.27
CA PHE A 67 22.14 8.93 20.29
C PHE A 67 21.60 9.19 21.69
N GLU A 68 21.84 10.39 22.24
CA GLU A 68 21.22 10.82 23.50
C GLU A 68 19.69 10.86 23.42
N TRP A 69 19.14 11.02 22.21
CA TRP A 69 17.72 10.94 21.92
C TRP A 69 17.49 10.41 20.49
N SER A 70 16.51 9.51 20.34
CA SER A 70 16.05 9.03 19.03
C SER A 70 14.53 8.88 19.02
N GLY A 71 13.89 9.26 17.92
CA GLY A 71 12.47 9.06 17.68
C GLY A 71 12.22 8.77 16.21
N LEU A 72 11.24 7.91 15.91
CA LEU A 72 10.77 7.70 14.55
C LEU A 72 9.54 8.59 14.30
N VAL A 73 9.55 9.28 13.17
CA VAL A 73 8.41 10.09 12.70
C VAL A 73 7.93 9.45 11.40
N TYR A 74 6.62 9.23 11.31
CA TYR A 74 5.98 8.84 10.05
C TYR A 74 5.35 10.06 9.41
N SER A 75 5.70 10.29 8.15
CA SER A 75 5.01 11.23 7.28
C SER A 75 3.95 10.44 6.50
N ARG A 76 2.69 10.83 6.62
CA ARG A 76 1.63 10.34 5.75
C ARG A 76 1.81 11.04 4.41
N GLU A 77 2.19 10.31 3.39
CA GLU A 77 2.05 10.80 2.02
C GLU A 77 0.57 10.68 1.70
N ASP A 78 -0.19 11.75 1.94
CA ASP A 78 -1.53 11.88 1.37
C ASP A 78 -1.33 11.91 -0.14
N THR A 79 -1.47 10.75 -0.79
CA THR A 79 -1.72 10.70 -2.21
C THR A 79 -3.10 11.29 -2.41
N GLU A 80 -3.17 12.61 -2.53
CA GLU A 80 -4.31 13.31 -3.08
C GLU A 80 -4.50 12.70 -4.48
N SER A 81 -5.48 11.79 -4.60
CA SER A 81 -5.95 11.34 -5.89
C SER A 81 -6.35 12.60 -6.64
N VAL A 82 -5.59 12.98 -7.66
CA VAL A 82 -6.01 14.02 -8.60
C VAL A 82 -7.29 13.50 -9.23
N GLU A 83 -8.42 13.99 -8.74
CA GLU A 83 -9.71 13.75 -9.35
C GLU A 83 -9.63 14.33 -10.76
N ASP A 84 -9.84 13.49 -11.79
CA ASP A 84 -9.91 13.94 -13.18
C ASP A 84 -10.88 15.13 -13.24
N PRO A 85 -10.52 16.26 -13.89
CA PRO A 85 -11.43 17.37 -14.00
C PRO A 85 -12.68 16.92 -14.76
N VAL A 86 -13.82 16.94 -14.06
CA VAL A 86 -15.14 16.80 -14.67
C VAL A 86 -15.23 17.86 -15.76
N VAL A 87 -15.18 17.42 -17.02
CA VAL A 87 -15.51 18.27 -18.16
C VAL A 87 -16.99 18.61 -18.02
N GLU A 88 -17.29 19.79 -17.48
CA GLU A 88 -18.61 20.39 -17.61
C GLU A 88 -18.87 20.57 -19.11
N HIS A 89 -19.59 19.63 -19.71
CA HIS A 89 -20.27 19.86 -20.97
C HIS A 89 -21.36 20.90 -20.70
N GLY A 90 -20.99 22.17 -20.82
CA GLY A 90 -21.93 23.28 -20.80
C GLY A 90 -23.06 23.00 -21.77
N LEU A 91 -24.28 22.99 -21.23
CA LEU A 91 -25.51 23.06 -22.01
C LEU A 91 -25.44 24.31 -22.89
N VAL A 92 -25.14 24.12 -24.18
CA VAL A 92 -25.54 25.06 -25.21
C VAL A 92 -27.01 24.75 -25.47
N GLU A 93 -27.89 25.58 -24.93
CA GLU A 93 -29.31 25.59 -25.29
C GLU A 93 -29.44 25.95 -26.78
N PRO A 94 -30.02 25.10 -27.65
CA PRO A 94 -30.44 25.51 -28.98
C PRO A 94 -31.93 25.86 -28.94
N ALA A 95 -32.25 26.96 -29.62
CA ALA A 95 -33.56 27.58 -29.72
C ALA A 95 -34.68 26.64 -30.18
N GLU A 96 -35.89 26.91 -29.70
CA GLU A 96 -37.14 26.31 -30.16
C GLU A 96 -37.36 26.53 -31.66
N ASP A 97 -37.65 25.47 -32.42
CA ASP A 97 -38.42 25.57 -33.66
C ASP A 97 -39.23 24.29 -33.92
N HIS A 98 -40.44 24.48 -34.43
CA HIS A 98 -41.56 23.56 -34.50
C HIS A 98 -41.45 22.53 -35.64
N GLY A 99 -41.88 21.30 -35.36
CA GLY A 99 -42.74 20.53 -36.28
C GLY A 99 -42.12 19.40 -37.11
N PRO A 100 -42.95 18.47 -37.61
CA PRO A 100 -42.77 17.03 -37.40
C PRO A 100 -42.42 16.25 -38.67
N GLY A 101 -41.86 15.05 -38.50
CA GLY A 101 -41.61 14.09 -39.58
C GLY A 101 -41.68 12.65 -39.09
N GLU A 102 -42.69 11.94 -39.57
CA GLU A 102 -43.01 10.53 -39.34
C GLU A 102 -42.06 9.58 -40.09
N GLY A 103 -41.97 8.31 -39.67
CA GLY A 103 -41.38 7.19 -40.43
C GLY A 103 -40.73 6.14 -39.51
N GLU A 104 -41.44 5.07 -39.13
CA GLU A 104 -41.28 3.69 -39.66
C GLU A 104 -39.89 3.07 -39.37
N ALA A 105 -39.76 2.13 -38.41
CA ALA A 105 -40.14 0.70 -38.42
C ALA A 105 -38.96 -0.21 -38.83
N ASP A 106 -39.05 -1.47 -38.41
CA ASP A 106 -38.19 -2.64 -38.65
C ASP A 106 -36.99 -2.83 -37.69
N ALA A 107 -37.12 -3.65 -36.63
CA ALA A 107 -37.18 -5.12 -36.60
C ALA A 107 -35.81 -5.80 -36.85
N GLU A 108 -35.28 -6.43 -35.79
CA GLU A 108 -34.21 -7.44 -35.71
C GLU A 108 -34.44 -8.63 -36.68
N PRO A 109 -33.55 -9.66 -36.86
CA PRO A 109 -32.51 -10.14 -35.94
C PRO A 109 -31.24 -10.80 -36.57
N ASP A 110 -30.43 -11.35 -35.65
CA ASP A 110 -29.88 -12.72 -35.69
C ASP A 110 -28.39 -12.88 -36.03
N GLY A 111 -27.77 -13.83 -35.31
CA GLY A 111 -26.60 -14.54 -35.81
C GLY A 111 -25.37 -14.62 -34.90
N GLY A 112 -25.33 -15.70 -34.09
CA GLY A 112 -24.16 -16.59 -34.15
C GLY A 112 -23.17 -16.57 -32.98
N ALA A 113 -23.37 -17.50 -32.05
CA ALA A 113 -22.34 -17.97 -31.13
C ALA A 113 -21.27 -18.82 -31.84
N VAL A 114 -19.98 -18.67 -31.49
CA VAL A 114 -18.95 -19.73 -31.61
C VAL A 114 -17.88 -19.58 -30.52
N PHE A 115 -17.86 -20.53 -29.57
CA PHE A 115 -16.66 -21.05 -28.88
C PHE A 115 -16.33 -22.41 -29.56
N PRO A 116 -15.08 -22.94 -29.62
CA PRO A 116 -14.16 -23.22 -28.51
C PRO A 116 -12.69 -22.84 -28.82
N GLY A 117 -11.78 -22.64 -27.85
CA GLY A 117 -11.14 -23.66 -27.01
C GLY A 117 -9.83 -24.14 -27.67
N ASN A 118 -8.69 -23.90 -27.03
CA ASN A 118 -7.51 -24.74 -27.18
C ASN A 118 -6.59 -24.59 -25.97
N ALA A 119 -6.46 -25.69 -25.25
CA ALA A 119 -5.37 -25.99 -24.35
C ALA A 119 -4.22 -26.55 -25.19
N PHE A 120 -3.00 -26.06 -24.97
CA PHE A 120 -1.74 -26.81 -25.03
C PHE A 120 -0.74 -26.10 -24.12
#